data_AF-A0A6J7TBJ6-F1
#
_entry.id   AF-A0A6J7TBJ6-F1
#
_cell.length_a   1.000
_cell.length_b   1.000
_cell.length_c   1.000
_cell.angle_alpha   90.00
_cell.angle_beta   90.00
_cell.angle_gamma   90.00
#
_symmetry.space_group_name_H-M   'P 1'
#
loop_
_entity.id
_entity.type
_entity.pdbx_description
1 polymer ?
#
loop_
_entity_poly.entity_id
_entity_poly.type
_entity_poly.pdbx_seq_one_letter_code
_entity_poly.pdbx_strand_id
1 'polypeptide(L)'
;MPETDYLPGVCNIGGGEVRRRQFVALVGLFFSITSLIALIVMNAPREARIGIFFPLLVASVGYVQSRSKFCLAFGFAGTFNFGKLGDISRVSDADNRATDRKTALTILLKSFLLAAIATLVVLAVPF
;
A
#
# COMPACT_ATOMS: atom_id res chain seq x y z
N MET A 1 4.53 -17.53 -14.52
CA MET A 1 5.57 -16.84 -13.72
C MET A 1 6.06 -17.87 -12.71
N PRO A 2 7.37 -18.07 -12.53
CA PRO A 2 7.83 -18.98 -11.48
C PRO A 2 7.25 -18.47 -10.16
N GLU A 3 6.69 -19.36 -9.35
CA GLU A 3 6.35 -19.04 -7.97
C GLU A 3 7.66 -18.70 -7.29
N THR A 4 7.94 -17.40 -7.16
CA THR A 4 9.12 -16.95 -6.43
C THR A 4 8.87 -17.35 -4.99
N ASP A 5 9.63 -18.31 -4.48
CA ASP A 5 9.53 -18.72 -3.08
C ASP A 5 9.71 -17.53 -2.14
N TYR A 6 9.25 -17.71 -0.90
CA TYR A 6 9.44 -16.75 0.17
C TYR A 6 10.92 -16.38 0.32
N LEU A 7 11.20 -15.07 0.30
CA LEU A 7 12.53 -14.52 0.59
C LEU A 7 12.39 -13.41 1.66
N PRO A 8 12.97 -13.59 2.86
CA PRO A 8 12.84 -12.64 3.96
C PRO A 8 13.17 -11.21 3.56
N GLY A 9 12.27 -10.29 3.87
CA GLY A 9 12.39 -8.87 3.56
C GLY A 9 12.36 -8.49 2.08
N VAL A 10 12.17 -9.45 1.18
CA VAL A 10 12.18 -9.20 -0.28
C VAL A 10 10.86 -9.58 -0.93
N CYS A 11 10.30 -10.75 -0.60
CA CYS A 11 9.08 -11.23 -1.23
C CYS A 11 8.29 -12.15 -0.28
N ASN A 12 7.02 -11.82 -0.02
CA ASN A 12 6.13 -12.65 0.81
C ASN A 12 4.73 -12.87 0.19
N ILE A 13 4.53 -12.45 -1.07
CA ILE A 13 3.27 -12.64 -1.80
C ILE A 13 3.48 -13.09 -3.25
N GLY A 14 2.65 -14.05 -3.67
CA GLY A 14 2.56 -14.53 -5.04
C GLY A 14 1.71 -13.65 -5.96
N GLY A 15 1.64 -14.05 -7.23
CA GLY A 15 0.99 -13.25 -8.29
C GLY A 15 -0.48 -12.92 -8.03
N GLY A 16 -1.24 -13.82 -7.40
CA GLY A 16 -2.65 -13.58 -7.04
C GLY A 16 -2.81 -12.45 -6.02
N GLU A 17 -2.01 -12.46 -4.95
CA GLU A 17 -1.98 -11.42 -3.94
C GLU A 17 -1.42 -10.09 -4.49
N VAL A 18 -0.42 -10.13 -5.39
CA VAL A 18 0.08 -8.93 -6.07
C VAL A 18 -1.04 -8.25 -6.88
N ARG A 19 -1.81 -9.01 -7.66
CA ARG A 19 -2.96 -8.49 -8.42
C ARG A 19 -4.00 -7.86 -7.50
N ARG A 20 -4.23 -8.44 -6.31
CA ARG A 20 -5.13 -7.84 -5.31
C ARG A 20 -4.62 -6.49 -4.82
N ARG A 21 -3.31 -6.33 -4.60
CA ARG A 21 -2.72 -5.03 -4.19
C ARG A 21 -2.76 -4.01 -5.32
N GLN A 22 -2.61 -4.43 -6.58
CA GLN A 22 -2.85 -3.57 -7.74
C GLN A 22 -4.30 -3.09 -7.80
N PHE A 23 -5.26 -4.00 -7.57
CA PHE A 23 -6.68 -3.63 -7.51
C PHE A 23 -6.97 -2.62 -6.39
N VAL A 24 -6.43 -2.83 -5.18
CA VAL A 24 -6.53 -1.86 -4.08
C VAL A 24 -5.93 -0.50 -4.48
N ALA A 25 -4.80 -0.49 -5.19
CA ALA A 25 -4.19 0.75 -5.67
C ALA A 25 -5.12 1.50 -6.63
N LEU A 26 -5.75 0.79 -7.57
CA LEU A 26 -6.70 1.36 -8.53
C LEU A 26 -7.96 1.90 -7.85
N VAL A 27 -8.52 1.16 -6.88
CA VAL A 27 -9.68 1.62 -6.11
C VAL A 27 -9.34 2.88 -5.31
N GLY A 28 -8.20 2.91 -4.62
CA GLY A 28 -7.75 4.11 -3.90
C GLY A 28 -7.53 5.30 -4.84
N LEU A 29 -6.94 5.06 -6.02
CA LEU A 29 -6.73 6.10 -7.03
C LEU A 29 -8.05 6.65 -7.56
N PHE A 30 -9.02 5.78 -7.86
CA PHE A 30 -10.36 6.18 -8.28
C PHE A 30 -11.02 7.10 -7.23
N PHE A 31 -11.01 6.70 -5.95
CA PHE A 31 -11.55 7.55 -4.89
C PHE A 31 -10.77 8.85 -4.69
N SER A 32 -9.45 8.85 -4.92
CA SER A 32 -8.62 10.06 -4.85
C SER A 32 -9.00 11.06 -5.93
N ILE A 33 -9.18 10.61 -7.17
CA ILE A 33 -9.59 11.44 -8.30
C ILE A 33 -10.99 12.00 -8.07
N THR A 34 -11.95 11.15 -7.69
CA THR A 34 -13.32 11.59 -7.39
C THR A 34 -13.37 12.60 -6.25
N SER A 35 -12.58 12.38 -5.19
CA SER A 35 -12.49 13.33 -4.07
C SER A 35 -11.87 14.65 -4.50
N LEU A 36 -10.82 14.62 -5.33
CA LEU A 36 -10.19 15.84 -5.85
C LEU A 36 -11.18 16.67 -6.68
N ILE A 37 -11.91 16.03 -7.59
CA ILE A 37 -12.94 16.69 -8.40
C ILE A 37 -14.00 17.33 -7.49
N ALA A 38 -14.48 16.61 -6.48
CA ALA A 38 -15.47 17.14 -5.54
C ALA A 38 -14.92 18.34 -4.76
N LEU A 39 -13.69 18.28 -4.25
CA LEU A 39 -13.04 19.38 -3.54
C LEU A 39 -12.91 20.64 -4.41
N ILE A 40 -12.60 20.47 -5.70
CA ILE A 40 -12.51 21.57 -6.67
C ILE A 40 -13.89 22.18 -6.94
N VAL A 41 -14.88 21.35 -7.27
CA VAL A 41 -16.24 21.80 -7.60
C VAL A 41 -16.88 22.56 -6.43
N MET A 42 -16.62 22.12 -5.19
CA MET A 42 -17.17 22.74 -3.98
C MET A 42 -16.36 23.93 -3.47
N ASN A 43 -15.22 24.27 -4.08
CA ASN A 43 -14.24 25.24 -3.56
C ASN A 43 -13.97 24.98 -2.06
N ALA A 44 -13.62 23.74 -1.74
CA ALA A 44 -13.53 23.29 -0.36
C ALA A 44 -12.44 24.06 0.41
N PRO A 45 -12.65 24.43 1.68
CA PRO A 45 -11.63 25.10 2.48
C PRO A 45 -10.42 24.18 2.71
N ARG A 46 -9.26 24.79 3.00
CA ARG A 46 -7.97 24.09 3.02
C ARG A 46 -7.93 22.94 4.04
N GLU A 47 -8.63 23.09 5.15
CA GLU A 47 -8.77 22.10 6.21
C GLU A 47 -9.49 20.84 5.70
N ALA A 48 -10.55 21.01 4.91
CA ALA A 48 -11.32 19.89 4.34
C ALA A 48 -10.51 19.09 3.30
N ARG A 49 -9.60 19.76 2.57
CA ARG A 49 -8.74 19.13 1.56
C ARG A 49 -7.79 18.08 2.16
N ILE A 50 -7.44 18.19 3.44
CA ILE A 50 -6.57 17.20 4.13
C ILE A 50 -7.17 15.80 4.06
N GLY A 51 -8.51 15.68 4.03
CA GLY A 51 -9.22 14.41 3.92
C GLY A 51 -8.83 13.56 2.70
N ILE A 52 -8.33 14.18 1.62
CA ILE A 52 -7.85 13.44 0.44
C ILE A 52 -6.65 12.53 0.74
N PHE A 53 -5.97 12.75 1.87
CA PHE A 53 -4.90 11.87 2.35
C PHE A 53 -5.33 10.41 2.46
N PHE A 54 -6.56 10.13 2.91
CA PHE A 54 -7.01 8.76 3.13
C PHE A 54 -7.12 7.92 1.84
N PRO A 55 -7.84 8.36 0.79
CA PRO A 55 -7.86 7.62 -0.46
C PRO A 55 -6.48 7.55 -1.13
N LEU A 56 -5.65 8.61 -1.01
CA LEU A 56 -4.27 8.60 -1.49
C LEU A 56 -3.39 7.59 -0.75
N LEU A 57 -3.60 7.41 0.56
CA LEU A 57 -2.91 6.40 1.36
C LEU A 57 -3.29 4.99 0.92
N VAL A 58 -4.58 4.72 0.68
CA VAL A 58 -5.03 3.42 0.15
C VAL A 58 -4.38 3.13 -1.21
N ALA A 59 -4.37 4.12 -2.10
CA ALA A 59 -3.73 4.01 -3.41
C ALA A 59 -2.23 3.69 -3.27
N SER A 60 -1.54 4.46 -2.42
CA SER A 60 -0.10 4.36 -2.17
C SER A 60 0.27 3.00 -1.55
N VAL A 61 -0.49 2.53 -0.56
CA VAL A 61 -0.27 1.24 0.10
C VAL A 61 -0.43 0.08 -0.88
N GLY A 62 -1.44 0.11 -1.76
CA GLY A 62 -1.61 -0.89 -2.81
C GLY A 62 -0.46 -0.85 -3.83
N TYR A 63 -0.09 0.35 -4.26
CA TYR A 63 0.98 0.56 -5.23
C TYR A 63 2.34 0.07 -4.72
N VAL A 64 2.78 0.54 -3.54
CA VAL A 64 4.08 0.20 -2.97
C VAL A 64 4.19 -1.30 -2.68
N GLN A 65 3.15 -1.91 -2.09
CA GLN A 65 3.15 -3.36 -1.82
C GLN A 65 3.18 -4.19 -3.11
N SER A 66 2.42 -3.81 -4.14
CA SER A 66 2.42 -4.54 -5.42
C SER A 66 3.77 -4.45 -6.15
N ARG A 67 4.41 -3.28 -6.14
CA ARG A 67 5.75 -3.08 -6.73
C ARG A 67 6.83 -3.82 -5.96
N SER A 68 6.72 -3.86 -4.64
CA SER A 68 7.67 -4.56 -3.77
C SER A 68 7.44 -6.07 -3.72
N LYS A 69 6.32 -6.57 -4.25
CA LYS A 69 5.86 -7.97 -4.09
C LYS A 69 5.88 -8.41 -2.61
N PHE A 70 5.56 -7.46 -1.74
CA PHE A 70 5.64 -7.64 -0.31
C PHE A 70 4.42 -7.01 0.36
N CYS A 71 3.69 -7.83 1.09
CA CYS A 71 2.55 -7.45 1.90
C CYS A 71 3.02 -7.07 3.31
N LEU A 72 2.81 -5.82 3.71
CA LEU A 72 3.19 -5.32 5.03
C LEU A 72 2.43 -6.02 6.17
N ALA A 73 1.15 -6.39 5.94
CA ALA A 73 0.35 -7.09 6.93
C ALA A 73 0.90 -8.50 7.20
N PHE A 74 1.33 -9.20 6.15
CA PHE A 74 1.99 -10.49 6.26
C PHE A 74 3.36 -10.35 6.93
N GLY A 75 4.12 -9.29 6.61
CA GLY A 75 5.40 -9.02 7.26
C GLY A 75 5.27 -8.75 8.77
N PHE A 76 4.19 -8.09 9.22
CA PHE A 76 3.90 -7.93 10.64
C PHE A 76 3.39 -9.21 11.31
N ALA A 77 2.54 -9.97 10.61
CA ALA A 77 1.98 -11.22 11.11
C ALA A 77 3.00 -12.38 11.13
N GLY A 78 4.14 -12.24 10.43
CA GLY A 78 5.09 -13.32 10.22
C GLY A 78 4.54 -14.42 9.31
N THR A 79 3.88 -14.02 8.24
CA THR A 79 3.25 -14.92 7.27
C THR A 79 3.67 -14.60 5.83
N PHE A 80 3.31 -15.48 4.90
CA PHE A 80 3.46 -15.28 3.46
C PHE A 80 2.37 -16.07 2.72
N ASN A 81 2.14 -15.76 1.44
CA ASN A 81 1.22 -16.54 0.60
C ASN A 81 1.66 -16.50 -0.86
N PHE A 82 2.07 -17.64 -1.41
CA PHE A 82 2.36 -17.82 -2.83
C PHE A 82 1.33 -18.66 -3.58
N GLY A 83 0.53 -19.45 -2.85
CA GLY A 83 -0.51 -20.30 -3.41
C GLY A 83 -1.80 -19.56 -3.75
N LYS A 84 -2.93 -20.22 -3.50
CA LYS A 84 -4.25 -19.61 -3.74
C LYS A 84 -4.48 -18.46 -2.75
N LEU A 85 -5.29 -17.49 -3.15
CA LEU A 85 -5.72 -16.41 -2.24
C LEU A 85 -6.28 -17.01 -0.94
N GLY A 86 -5.71 -16.62 0.20
CA GLY A 86 -6.07 -17.15 1.53
C GLY A 86 -5.26 -18.36 2.00
N ASP A 87 -4.43 -18.98 1.15
CA ASP A 87 -3.51 -20.07 1.50
C ASP A 87 -2.25 -19.56 2.22
N ILE A 88 -2.45 -19.09 3.45
CA ILE A 88 -1.43 -18.39 4.24
C ILE A 88 -0.51 -19.38 4.95
N SER A 89 0.79 -19.24 4.73
CA SER A 89 1.85 -19.96 5.42
C SER A 89 2.54 -19.10 6.48
N ARG A 90 3.15 -19.74 7.50
CA ARG A 90 3.88 -19.05 8.58
C ARG A 90 5.38 -19.06 8.33
N VAL A 91 6.04 -17.96 8.67
CA VAL A 91 7.50 -17.88 8.74
C VAL A 91 7.97 -18.56 10.02
N SER A 92 8.72 -19.64 9.89
CA SER A 92 9.21 -20.46 11.02
C SER A 92 10.30 -19.75 11.82
N ASP A 93 11.25 -19.15 11.14
CA ASP A 93 12.43 -18.54 11.73
C ASP A 93 12.15 -17.16 12.35
N ALA A 94 12.75 -16.87 13.51
CA ALA A 94 12.52 -15.62 14.24
C ALA A 94 13.24 -14.41 13.61
N ASP A 95 14.43 -14.62 13.04
CA ASP A 95 15.23 -13.57 12.41
C ASP A 95 14.62 -13.16 11.07
N ASN A 96 14.06 -14.11 10.33
CA ASN A 96 13.26 -13.86 9.13
C ASN A 96 12.02 -13.01 9.45
N ARG A 97 11.30 -13.32 10.53
CA ARG A 97 10.18 -12.48 11.00
C ARG A 97 10.64 -11.08 11.40
N ALA A 98 11.80 -10.94 12.03
CA ALA A 98 12.34 -9.63 12.37
C ALA A 98 12.70 -8.81 11.13
N THR A 99 13.26 -9.45 10.11
CA THR A 99 13.59 -8.84 8.81
C THR A 99 12.33 -8.42 8.06
N ASP A 100 11.30 -9.24 8.07
CA ASP A 100 9.99 -8.92 7.49
C ASP A 100 9.30 -7.75 8.17
N ARG A 101 9.37 -7.64 9.50
CA ARG A 101 8.83 -6.49 10.25
C ARG A 101 9.52 -5.19 9.89
N LYS A 102 10.85 -5.19 9.73
CA LYS A 102 11.62 -4.01 9.27
C LYS A 102 11.20 -3.57 7.86
N THR A 103 11.00 -4.54 6.99
CA THR A 103 10.54 -4.30 5.61
C THR A 103 9.10 -3.76 5.60
N ALA A 104 8.21 -4.33 6.41
CA ALA A 104 6.84 -3.87 6.57
C ALA A 104 6.77 -2.41 7.06
N LEU A 105 7.60 -2.03 8.04
CA LEU A 105 7.73 -0.63 8.50
C LEU A 105 8.22 0.28 7.38
N THR A 106 9.22 -0.16 6.60
CA THR A 106 9.75 0.61 5.47
C THR A 106 8.68 0.84 4.41
N ILE A 107 7.89 -0.19 4.08
CA ILE A 107 6.79 -0.08 3.12
C ILE A 107 5.68 0.84 3.64
N LEU A 108 5.34 0.74 4.92
CA LEU A 108 4.36 1.61 5.56
C LEU A 108 4.81 3.08 5.47
N LEU A 109 6.07 3.36 5.84
CA LEU A 109 6.64 4.70 5.78
C LEU A 109 6.68 5.24 4.34
N LYS A 110 7.13 4.43 3.36
CA LYS A 110 7.12 4.82 1.94
C LYS A 110 5.71 5.16 1.44
N SER A 111 4.72 4.35 1.81
CA SER A 111 3.33 4.56 1.42
C SER A 111 2.74 5.81 2.05
N PHE A 112 3.04 6.05 3.33
CA PHE A 112 2.65 7.25 4.06
C PHE A 112 3.27 8.50 3.45
N LEU A 113 4.59 8.50 3.20
CA LEU A 113 5.30 9.64 2.60
C LEU A 113 4.78 9.96 1.20
N LEU A 114 4.52 8.94 0.37
CA LEU A 114 3.95 9.14 -0.96
C LEU A 114 2.57 9.81 -0.88
N ALA A 115 1.70 9.33 0.00
CA ALA A 115 0.38 9.92 0.22
C ALA A 115 0.47 11.34 0.79
N ALA A 116 1.35 11.57 1.76
CA ALA A 116 1.55 12.89 2.37
C ALA A 116 2.05 13.91 1.34
N ILE A 117 3.03 13.55 0.50
CA ILE A 117 3.53 14.42 -0.58
C ILE A 117 2.41 14.74 -1.57
N ALA A 118 1.63 13.73 -1.99
CA ALA A 118 0.50 13.95 -2.90
C ALA A 118 -0.58 14.87 -2.27
N THR A 119 -0.88 14.71 -0.98
CA THR A 119 -1.78 15.62 -0.26
C THR A 119 -1.22 17.03 -0.21
N LEU A 120 0.07 17.22 0.07
CA LEU A 120 0.70 18.54 0.09
C LEU A 120 0.61 19.24 -1.27
N VAL A 121 0.75 18.49 -2.37
CA VAL A 121 0.53 19.02 -3.73
C VAL A 121 -0.90 19.55 -3.86
N VAL A 122 -1.92 18.80 -3.44
CA VAL A 122 -3.32 19.24 -3.49
C VAL A 122 -3.56 20.48 -2.64
N LEU A 123 -2.94 20.56 -1.46
CA LEU A 123 -3.03 21.73 -0.58
C LEU A 123 -2.32 22.97 -1.12
N ALA A 124 -1.39 22.81 -2.06
CA ALA A 124 -0.64 23.90 -2.68
C ALA A 124 -1.34 24.48 -3.92
N VAL A 125 -2.27 23.74 -4.55
CA VAL A 125 -3.00 24.23 -5.73
C VAL A 125 -4.09 25.23 -5.30
N PRO A 126 -4.09 26.45 -5.85
CA PRO A 126 -5.18 27.40 -5.64
C PRO A 126 -6.37 27.00 -6.50
N PHE A 127 -7.45 26.60 -5.84
CA PHE A 127 -8.78 26.39 -6.40
C PHE A 127 -9.80 26.58 -5.29
#